data_AF-A0A9Q9MF25-F1
#
_entry.id   AF-A0A9Q9MF25-F1
#
_cell.length_a   1.000
_cell.length_b   1.000
_cell.length_c   1.000
_cell.angle_alpha   90.00
_cell.angle_beta   90.00
_cell.angle_gamma   90.00
#
_symmetry.space_group_name_H-M   'P 1'
#
loop_
_entity.id
_entity.type
_entity.pdbx_description
1 polymer ?
#
loop_
_entity_poly.entity_id
_entity_poly.type
_entity_poly.pdbx_seq_one_letter_code
_entity_poly.pdbx_strand_id
1 'polypeptide(L)'
;MLFTVGVAGLGWKPYVVMSESMSPALHAGDVILVDPNADSLAVYEIVTYSDPRGLVTHRVIAQAEDGTFTVKGDANQRPDTRPVERRQVIGPVRLILPHLGWPVVQVRTHPFKIAGGALILALVWPRRRVLRIVVLGGLVAVVAMVPTTGALPPDPVALPPPVPASPAAPPADSPAAPPATFAVLPPAAFGVPAAASPAGFPAAPLVQARAVTWP
;
A
#
# COMPACT_ATOMS: atom_id res chain seq x y z
N MET A 1 3.15 -8.31 14.56
CA MET A 1 2.75 -7.15 13.73
C MET A 1 3.95 -6.76 12.90
N LEU A 2 3.93 -7.01 11.59
CA LEU A 2 5.02 -6.70 10.67
C LEU A 2 4.74 -5.30 10.08
N PHE A 3 5.59 -4.32 10.38
CA PHE A 3 5.50 -3.00 9.78
C PHE A 3 6.14 -3.04 8.39
N THR A 4 5.32 -3.01 7.34
CA THR A 4 5.80 -2.76 5.98
C THR A 4 6.23 -1.30 5.91
N VAL A 5 7.54 -1.04 5.98
CA VAL A 5 8.09 0.28 5.63
C VAL A 5 7.96 0.43 4.13
N GLY A 6 6.97 1.20 3.70
CA GLY A 6 6.78 1.56 2.30
C GLY A 6 8.01 2.33 1.81
N VAL A 7 8.81 1.69 0.96
CA VAL A 7 9.96 2.31 0.28
C VAL A 7 9.54 3.53 -0.57
N ALA A 8 8.24 3.70 -0.80
CA ALA A 8 7.63 4.85 -1.49
C ALA A 8 7.86 6.21 -0.80
N GLY A 9 8.24 6.25 0.49
CA GLY A 9 8.52 7.51 1.19
C GLY A 9 9.88 8.14 0.90
N LEU A 10 10.83 7.42 0.28
CA LEU A 10 12.21 7.87 0.12
C LEU A 10 12.50 8.55 -1.24
N GLY A 11 11.50 8.68 -2.12
CA GLY A 11 11.68 9.23 -3.46
C GLY A 11 12.49 8.33 -4.41
N TRP A 12 12.76 7.08 -4.01
CA TRP A 12 13.46 6.10 -4.83
C TRP A 12 12.57 5.56 -5.93
N LYS A 13 13.16 5.29 -7.10
CA LYS A 13 12.46 4.81 -8.28
C LYS A 13 12.68 3.30 -8.45
N PRO A 14 11.60 2.50 -8.46
CA PRO A 14 11.72 1.07 -8.74
C PRO A 14 11.91 0.83 -10.24
N TYR A 15 12.86 -0.02 -10.59
CA TYR A 15 13.07 -0.54 -11.94
C TYR A 15 13.17 -2.06 -11.90
N VAL A 16 12.81 -2.70 -13.02
CA VAL A 16 12.92 -4.16 -13.17
C VAL A 16 14.07 -4.44 -14.14
N VAL A 17 15.00 -5.27 -13.72
CA VAL A 17 16.14 -5.69 -14.53
C VAL A 17 15.65 -6.65 -15.61
N MET A 18 16.00 -6.38 -16.87
CA MET A 18 15.54 -7.15 -18.03
C MET A 18 16.65 -8.01 -18.67
N SER A 19 17.91 -7.80 -18.30
CA SER A 19 19.07 -8.44 -18.92
C SER A 19 20.05 -8.99 -17.88
N GLU A 20 20.81 -10.00 -18.27
CA GLU A 20 21.84 -10.65 -17.45
C GLU A 20 23.22 -9.98 -17.56
N SER A 21 23.31 -8.73 -18.05
CA SER A 21 24.60 -8.02 -18.21
C SER A 21 25.31 -7.72 -16.88
N MET A 22 24.56 -7.75 -15.78
CA MET A 22 25.03 -7.50 -14.42
C MET A 22 25.15 -8.79 -13.59
N SER A 23 25.08 -9.97 -14.22
CA SER A 23 25.27 -11.24 -13.52
C SER A 23 26.73 -11.36 -13.01
N PRO A 24 26.96 -11.87 -11.77
CA PRO A 24 25.99 -12.45 -10.82
C PRO A 24 25.36 -11.46 -9.84
N ALA A 25 25.67 -10.16 -9.92
CA ALA A 25 25.19 -9.17 -8.95
C ALA A 25 23.69 -8.85 -9.12
N LEU A 26 23.20 -8.85 -10.37
CA LEU A 26 21.78 -8.68 -10.71
C LEU A 26 21.37 -9.70 -11.77
N HIS A 27 20.18 -10.24 -11.62
CA HIS A 27 19.58 -11.18 -12.57
C HIS A 27 18.34 -10.56 -13.24
N ALA A 28 17.97 -11.11 -14.39
CA ALA A 28 16.74 -10.73 -15.07
C ALA A 28 15.52 -11.07 -14.20
N GLY A 29 14.66 -10.08 -13.97
CA GLY A 29 13.50 -10.19 -13.08
C GLY A 29 13.74 -9.70 -11.66
N ASP A 30 14.94 -9.23 -11.32
CA ASP A 30 15.18 -8.53 -10.06
C ASP A 30 14.58 -7.12 -10.10
N VAL A 31 14.06 -6.65 -8.97
CA VAL A 31 13.61 -5.26 -8.81
C VAL A 31 14.70 -4.48 -8.10
N ILE A 32 15.15 -3.40 -8.72
CA ILE A 32 16.14 -2.49 -8.14
C ILE A 32 15.48 -1.17 -7.75
N LEU A 33 15.91 -0.60 -6.64
CA LEU A 33 15.50 0.73 -6.20
C LEU A 33 16.66 1.69 -6.38
N VAL A 34 16.45 2.66 -7.23
CA VAL A 34 17.43 3.67 -7.61
C VAL A 34 17.14 4.96 -6.87
N ASP A 35 18.17 5.56 -6.31
CA ASP A 35 18.10 6.81 -5.56
C ASP A 35 18.41 8.01 -6.48
N PRO A 36 17.40 8.76 -6.96
CA PRO A 36 17.66 9.88 -7.88
C PRO A 36 18.29 11.10 -7.21
N ASN A 37 18.29 11.15 -5.87
CA ASN A 37 18.77 12.28 -5.10
C ASN A 37 20.22 12.09 -4.62
N ALA A 38 20.88 11.02 -5.02
CA ALA A 38 22.28 10.82 -4.69
C ALA A 38 23.14 11.88 -5.37
N ASP A 39 23.82 12.72 -4.59
CA ASP A 39 24.67 13.79 -5.10
C ASP A 39 26.03 13.29 -5.61
N SER A 40 26.56 12.25 -4.97
CA SER A 40 27.84 11.63 -5.31
C SER A 40 27.65 10.20 -5.80
N LEU A 41 28.59 9.75 -6.64
CA LEU A 41 28.69 8.39 -7.15
C LEU A 41 30.08 7.88 -6.81
N ALA A 42 30.15 6.70 -6.21
CA ALA A 42 31.43 6.07 -5.91
C ALA A 42 31.88 5.16 -7.05
N VAL A 43 33.21 5.02 -7.21
CA VAL A 43 33.77 3.94 -8.03
C VAL A 43 33.36 2.59 -7.41
N TYR A 44 33.01 1.63 -8.27
CA TYR A 44 32.42 0.32 -7.95
C TYR A 44 30.94 0.32 -7.57
N GLU A 45 30.25 1.46 -7.59
CA GLU A 45 28.80 1.52 -7.37
C GLU A 45 28.02 1.09 -8.63
N ILE A 46 26.88 0.43 -8.43
CA ILE A 46 25.97 0.07 -9.52
C ILE A 46 25.05 1.25 -9.77
N VAL A 47 25.03 1.75 -11.01
CA VAL A 47 24.27 2.95 -11.38
C VAL A 47 23.34 2.66 -12.53
N THR A 48 22.16 3.25 -12.49
CA THR A 48 21.23 3.28 -13.61
C THR A 48 21.36 4.62 -14.32
N TYR A 49 21.56 4.59 -15.64
CA TYR A 49 21.71 5.77 -16.47
C TYR A 49 20.89 5.65 -17.76
N SER A 50 20.67 6.78 -18.42
CA SER A 50 19.96 6.87 -19.69
C SER A 50 20.95 6.81 -20.85
N ASP A 51 20.86 5.75 -21.65
CA ASP A 51 21.51 5.64 -22.97
C ASP A 51 20.49 5.99 -24.07
N PRO A 52 20.91 6.38 -25.28
CA PRO A 52 19.99 6.59 -26.40
C PRO A 52 19.10 5.38 -26.72
N ARG A 53 19.50 4.16 -26.32
CA ARG A 53 18.70 2.93 -26.50
C ARG A 53 17.71 2.65 -25.37
N GLY A 54 17.77 3.41 -24.27
CA GLY A 54 16.93 3.22 -23.09
C GLY A 54 17.72 3.25 -21.79
N LEU A 55 17.08 2.80 -20.71
CA LEU A 55 17.72 2.73 -19.39
C LEU A 55 18.62 1.51 -19.27
N VAL A 56 19.86 1.74 -18.85
CA VAL A 56 20.89 0.72 -18.66
C VAL A 56 21.41 0.80 -17.22
N THR A 57 21.70 -0.36 -16.62
CA THR A 57 22.26 -0.45 -15.27
C THR A 57 23.59 -1.16 -15.34
N HIS A 58 24.68 -0.48 -15.01
CA HIS A 58 26.05 -1.00 -15.02
C HIS A 58 26.85 -0.51 -13.81
N ARG A 59 27.99 -1.15 -13.54
CA ARG A 59 28.90 -0.74 -12.46
C ARG A 59 29.87 0.32 -12.94
N VAL A 60 30.05 1.37 -12.15
CA VAL A 60 31.11 2.37 -12.37
C VAL A 60 32.45 1.73 -12.07
N ILE A 61 33.37 1.71 -13.03
CA ILE A 61 34.73 1.16 -12.84
C ILE A 61 35.81 2.23 -12.73
N ALA A 62 35.55 3.42 -13.25
CA ALA A 62 36.45 4.56 -13.15
C ALA A 62 35.70 5.87 -13.31
N GLN A 63 36.24 6.94 -12.74
CA GLN A 63 35.83 8.32 -12.95
C GLN A 63 37.01 9.07 -13.57
N ALA A 64 36.75 9.76 -14.68
CA ALA A 64 37.74 10.60 -15.35
C ALA A 64 37.77 12.01 -14.74
N GLU A 65 38.86 12.75 -14.96
CA GLU A 65 39.04 14.11 -14.43
C GLU A 65 38.01 15.11 -14.97
N ASP A 66 37.46 14.86 -16.16
CA ASP A 66 36.39 15.65 -16.77
C ASP A 66 35.00 15.40 -16.13
N GLY A 67 34.93 14.52 -15.13
CA GLY A 67 33.70 14.17 -14.42
C GLY A 67 32.85 13.10 -15.13
N THR A 68 33.35 12.49 -16.20
CA THR A 68 32.69 11.36 -16.85
C THR A 68 32.99 10.03 -16.16
N PHE A 69 32.07 9.08 -16.29
CA PHE A 69 32.17 7.76 -15.68
C PHE A 69 32.36 6.69 -16.75
N THR A 70 33.34 5.81 -16.54
CA THR A 70 33.44 4.58 -17.30
C THR A 70 32.63 3.51 -16.57
N VAL A 71 31.67 2.93 -17.27
CA VAL A 71 30.80 1.88 -16.72
C VAL A 71 31.02 0.54 -17.42
N LYS A 72 30.70 -0.54 -16.72
CA LYS A 72 30.84 -1.90 -17.23
C LYS A 72 29.76 -2.79 -16.60
N GLY A 73 29.13 -3.63 -17.41
CA GLY A 73 28.31 -4.73 -16.91
C GLY A 73 29.17 -5.81 -16.26
N ASP A 74 28.78 -6.32 -15.09
CA ASP A 74 29.57 -7.31 -14.34
C ASP A 74 29.83 -8.59 -15.16
N ALA A 75 28.89 -8.99 -16.03
CA ALA A 75 29.03 -10.15 -16.91
C ALA A 75 29.82 -9.83 -18.21
N ASN A 76 30.02 -8.55 -18.53
CA ASN A 76 30.71 -8.14 -19.75
C ASN A 76 32.23 -8.30 -19.58
N GLN A 77 32.93 -8.70 -20.64
CA GLN A 77 34.40 -8.78 -20.59
C GLN A 77 35.07 -7.40 -20.69
N ARG A 78 34.49 -6.51 -21.49
CA ARG A 78 35.03 -5.17 -21.78
C ARG A 78 34.15 -4.08 -21.16
N PRO A 79 34.72 -2.93 -20.78
CA PRO A 79 33.96 -1.73 -20.43
C PRO A 79 33.10 -1.24 -21.60
N ASP A 80 32.08 -0.46 -21.27
CA ASP A 80 31.26 0.18 -22.28
C ASP A 80 32.09 1.24 -23.03
N THR A 81 31.91 1.30 -24.35
CA THR A 81 32.73 2.16 -25.22
C THR A 81 32.40 3.65 -25.05
N ARG A 82 31.20 3.98 -24.57
CA ARG A 82 30.80 5.36 -24.35
C ARG A 82 30.94 5.72 -22.87
N PRO A 83 31.69 6.78 -22.54
CA PRO A 83 31.66 7.32 -21.19
C PRO A 83 30.27 7.86 -20.88
N VAL A 84 29.86 7.74 -19.61
CA VAL A 84 28.57 8.19 -19.11
C VAL A 84 28.77 9.52 -18.39
N GLU A 85 28.02 10.53 -18.80
CA GLU A 85 28.07 11.84 -18.17
C GLU A 85 27.17 11.88 -16.94
N ARG A 86 27.53 12.69 -15.94
CA ARG A 86 26.75 12.80 -14.69
C ARG A 86 25.26 13.08 -14.92
N ARG A 87 24.94 13.90 -15.94
CA ARG A 87 23.56 14.24 -16.33
C ARG A 87 22.74 13.06 -16.86
N GLN A 88 23.41 12.02 -17.37
CA GLN A 88 22.74 10.82 -17.87
C GLN A 88 22.44 9.83 -16.74
N VAL A 89 23.14 9.96 -15.61
CA VAL A 89 22.96 9.08 -14.45
C VAL A 89 21.67 9.46 -13.73
N ILE A 90 20.77 8.49 -13.62
CA ILE A 90 19.55 8.63 -12.82
C ILE A 90 19.92 8.55 -11.35
N GLY A 91 20.73 7.56 -10.98
CA GLY A 91 21.20 7.40 -9.62
C GLY A 91 21.83 6.02 -9.36
N PRO A 92 22.42 5.83 -8.17
CA PRO A 92 22.90 4.55 -7.72
C PRO A 92 21.76 3.64 -7.25
N VAL A 93 21.99 2.34 -7.38
CA VAL A 93 21.11 1.29 -6.85
C VAL A 93 21.36 1.15 -5.35
N ARG A 94 20.33 1.37 -4.53
CA ARG A 94 20.40 1.27 -3.07
C ARG A 94 19.91 -0.08 -2.54
N LEU A 95 18.89 -0.65 -3.18
CA LEU A 95 18.29 -1.90 -2.76
C LEU A 95 18.01 -2.80 -3.97
N ILE A 96 18.24 -4.09 -3.77
CA ILE A 96 17.98 -5.15 -4.74
C ILE A 96 16.96 -6.11 -4.09
N LEU A 97 15.86 -6.33 -4.77
CA LEU A 97 14.78 -7.23 -4.37
C LEU A 97 14.77 -8.40 -5.37
N PRO A 98 15.48 -9.49 -5.05
CA PRO A 98 15.62 -10.61 -5.98
C PRO A 98 14.27 -11.28 -6.25
N HIS A 99 14.07 -11.73 -7.49
CA HIS A 99 12.88 -12.45 -7.96
C HIS A 99 11.52 -11.72 -7.88
N LEU A 100 11.45 -10.52 -7.31
CA LEU A 100 10.19 -9.81 -7.11
C LEU A 100 9.56 -9.33 -8.42
N GLY A 101 10.36 -9.15 -9.48
CA GLY A 101 9.92 -8.74 -10.81
C GLY A 101 9.55 -9.92 -11.71
N TRP A 102 9.75 -11.17 -11.27
CA TRP A 102 9.46 -12.36 -12.07
C TRP A 102 8.01 -12.44 -12.59
N PRO A 103 6.96 -12.07 -11.80
CA PRO A 103 5.59 -12.04 -12.32
C PRO A 103 5.43 -11.05 -13.47
N VAL A 104 6.07 -9.89 -13.39
CA VAL A 104 6.03 -8.84 -14.42
C VAL A 104 6.75 -9.30 -15.69
N VAL A 105 7.91 -9.93 -15.54
CA VAL A 105 8.66 -10.52 -16.65
C VAL A 105 7.84 -11.60 -17.34
N GLN A 106 7.22 -12.51 -16.58
CA GLN A 106 6.46 -13.62 -17.15
C GLN A 106 5.23 -13.15 -17.94
N VAL A 107 4.52 -12.11 -17.47
CA VAL A 107 3.41 -11.49 -18.20
C VAL A 107 3.87 -10.87 -19.52
N ARG A 108 5.04 -10.22 -19.54
CA ARG A 108 5.59 -9.62 -20.76
C ARG A 108 6.13 -10.64 -21.76
N THR A 109 6.82 -11.67 -21.29
CA THR A 109 7.43 -12.69 -22.16
C THR A 109 6.38 -13.67 -22.70
N HIS A 110 5.36 -13.99 -21.89
CA HIS A 110 4.37 -15.00 -22.23
C HIS A 110 2.92 -14.53 -22.02
N PRO A 111 2.50 -13.41 -22.63
CA PRO A 111 1.19 -12.80 -22.37
C PRO A 111 0.03 -13.76 -22.70
N PHE A 112 0.15 -14.53 -23.79
CA PHE A 112 -0.87 -15.49 -24.20
C PHE A 112 -0.99 -16.70 -23.26
N LYS A 113 0.11 -17.16 -22.64
CA LYS A 113 0.06 -18.26 -21.66
C LYS A 113 -0.69 -17.81 -20.40
N ILE A 114 -0.42 -16.59 -19.94
CA ILE A 114 -1.09 -16.00 -18.78
C ILE A 114 -2.57 -15.73 -19.08
N ALA A 115 -2.87 -15.09 -20.22
CA ALA A 115 -4.24 -14.81 -20.63
C ALA A 115 -5.06 -16.09 -20.83
N GLY A 116 -4.49 -17.11 -21.48
CA GLY A 116 -5.11 -18.42 -21.64
C GLY A 116 -5.36 -19.13 -20.31
N GLY A 117 -4.38 -19.12 -19.41
CA GLY A 117 -4.53 -19.66 -18.05
C GLY A 117 -5.62 -18.94 -17.25
N ALA A 118 -5.68 -17.60 -17.30
CA ALA A 118 -6.70 -16.80 -16.65
C ALA A 118 -8.10 -17.06 -17.24
N LEU A 119 -8.20 -17.23 -18.57
CA LEU A 119 -9.45 -17.56 -19.25
C LEU A 119 -9.94 -18.96 -18.85
N ILE A 120 -9.05 -19.96 -18.84
CA ILE A 120 -9.38 -21.32 -18.37
C ILE A 120 -9.79 -21.26 -16.90
N LEU A 121 -9.08 -20.52 -16.06
CA LEU A 121 -9.44 -20.34 -14.66
C LEU A 121 -10.82 -19.69 -14.52
N ALA A 122 -11.15 -18.67 -15.31
CA ALA A 122 -12.47 -18.02 -15.30
C ALA A 122 -13.60 -18.93 -15.80
N LEU A 123 -13.32 -19.79 -16.77
CA LEU A 123 -14.26 -20.80 -17.29
C LEU A 123 -14.48 -21.95 -16.30
N VAL A 124 -13.43 -22.36 -15.59
CA VAL A 124 -13.44 -23.47 -14.62
C VAL A 124 -13.90 -23.02 -13.23
N TRP A 125 -13.65 -21.75 -12.85
CA TRP A 125 -14.12 -21.13 -11.60
C TRP A 125 -15.64 -21.03 -11.70
N PRO A 126 -16.37 -22.02 -11.17
CA PRO A 126 -17.72 -22.23 -11.63
C PRO A 126 -18.57 -21.05 -11.12
N ARG A 127 -19.40 -20.47 -12.00
CA ARG A 127 -20.52 -19.59 -11.62
C ARG A 127 -21.32 -20.13 -10.42
N ARG A 128 -21.27 -21.45 -10.18
CA ARG A 128 -21.86 -22.18 -9.06
C ARG A 128 -21.26 -21.85 -7.68
N ARG A 129 -20.00 -21.38 -7.56
CA ARG A 129 -19.43 -20.94 -6.25
C ARG A 129 -20.06 -19.63 -5.77
N VAL A 130 -20.32 -18.69 -6.69
CA VAL A 130 -21.06 -17.46 -6.41
C VAL A 130 -22.51 -17.78 -6.04
N LEU A 131 -23.15 -18.68 -6.79
CA LEU A 131 -24.52 -19.14 -6.48
C LEU A 131 -24.59 -19.85 -5.11
N ARG A 132 -23.58 -20.64 -4.73
CA ARG A 132 -23.51 -21.29 -3.41
C ARG A 132 -23.34 -20.29 -2.27
N ILE A 133 -22.53 -19.24 -2.44
CA ILE A 133 -22.38 -18.17 -1.43
C ILE A 133 -23.69 -17.40 -1.25
N VAL A 134 -24.40 -17.11 -2.35
CA VAL A 134 -25.70 -16.43 -2.31
C VAL A 134 -26.80 -17.32 -1.70
N VAL A 135 -26.82 -18.62 -2.02
CA VAL A 135 -27.80 -19.57 -1.45
C VAL A 135 -27.53 -19.84 0.03
N LEU A 136 -26.26 -20.01 0.46
CA LEU A 136 -25.93 -20.15 1.89
C LEU A 136 -26.20 -18.85 2.66
N GLY A 137 -25.85 -17.69 2.09
CA GLY A 137 -26.12 -16.38 2.69
C GLY A 137 -27.62 -16.08 2.80
N GLY A 138 -28.41 -16.46 1.80
CA GLY A 138 -29.87 -16.37 1.84
C GLY A 138 -30.51 -17.29 2.88
N LEU A 139 -29.98 -18.51 3.07
CA LEU A 139 -30.50 -19.44 4.07
C LEU A 139 -30.25 -18.97 5.52
N VAL A 140 -29.08 -18.35 5.78
CA VAL A 140 -28.77 -17.74 7.08
C VAL A 140 -29.69 -16.55 7.38
N ALA A 141 -30.04 -15.75 6.36
CA ALA A 141 -30.97 -14.63 6.52
C ALA A 141 -32.41 -15.08 6.84
N VAL A 142 -32.86 -16.22 6.32
CA VAL A 142 -34.22 -16.75 6.58
C VAL A 142 -34.33 -17.34 7.99
N VAL A 143 -33.28 -17.95 8.53
CA VAL A 143 -33.28 -18.50 9.90
C VAL A 143 -33.26 -17.39 10.98
N ALA A 144 -32.68 -16.21 10.67
CA ALA A 144 -32.70 -15.05 11.56
C ALA A 144 -34.07 -14.34 11.64
N MET A 145 -35.03 -14.72 10.79
CA MET A 145 -36.37 -14.11 10.69
C MET A 145 -37.49 -14.94 11.33
N VAL A 146 -37.16 -16.01 12.07
CA VAL A 146 -38.17 -16.76 12.84
C VAL A 146 -38.34 -16.09 14.21
N PRO A 147 -39.46 -15.40 14.50
CA PRO A 147 -39.71 -14.87 15.83
C PRO A 147 -39.87 -16.03 16.81
N THR A 148 -38.97 -16.10 17.79
CA THR A 148 -39.09 -17.03 18.92
C THR A 148 -40.10 -16.42 19.90
N THR A 149 -41.39 -16.65 19.67
CA THR A 149 -42.44 -16.18 20.58
C THR A 149 -42.88 -17.31 21.49
N GLY A 150 -42.11 -17.55 22.54
CA GLY A 150 -42.51 -18.32 23.71
C GLY A 150 -42.66 -17.41 24.91
N ALA A 151 -43.85 -16.86 25.11
CA ALA A 151 -44.27 -16.28 26.40
C ALA A 151 -45.81 -16.26 26.46
N LEU A 152 -46.37 -17.07 27.36
CA LEU A 152 -47.80 -17.14 27.67
C LEU A 152 -48.25 -15.81 28.32
N PRO A 153 -49.34 -15.16 27.87
CA PRO A 153 -49.98 -14.11 28.66
C PRO A 153 -50.81 -14.71 29.81
N PRO A 154 -50.90 -14.05 30.98
CA PRO A 154 -51.72 -14.50 32.11
C PRO A 154 -53.22 -14.38 31.81
N ASP A 155 -54.01 -15.22 32.50
CA ASP A 155 -55.44 -15.47 32.28
C ASP A 155 -56.33 -14.21 32.18
N PRO A 156 -57.40 -14.25 31.35
CA PRO A 156 -58.27 -13.10 31.15
C PRO A 156 -59.17 -12.82 32.36
N VAL A 157 -59.04 -11.61 32.91
CA VAL A 157 -59.99 -11.04 33.87
C VAL A 157 -61.37 -10.93 33.21
N ALA A 158 -62.39 -11.48 33.87
CA ALA A 158 -63.78 -11.47 33.40
C ALA A 158 -64.28 -10.04 33.12
N LEU A 159 -64.78 -9.80 31.91
CA LEU A 159 -65.37 -8.53 31.49
C LEU A 159 -66.74 -8.31 32.16
N PRO A 160 -67.04 -7.08 32.66
CA PRO A 160 -68.42 -6.73 33.03
C PRO A 160 -69.32 -6.57 31.78
N PRO A 161 -70.64 -6.77 31.91
CA PRO A 161 -71.56 -6.75 30.77
C PRO A 161 -71.68 -5.36 30.10
N PRO A 162 -72.01 -5.31 28.80
CA PRO A 162 -72.01 -4.08 28.01
C PRO A 162 -73.16 -3.13 28.40
N VAL A 163 -72.82 -1.86 28.61
CA VAL A 163 -73.78 -0.75 28.77
C VAL A 163 -74.23 -0.28 27.37
N PRO A 164 -75.53 -0.04 27.13
CA PRO A 164 -76.05 0.32 25.81
C PRO A 164 -75.59 1.70 25.31
N ALA A 165 -75.46 1.80 23.99
CA ALA A 165 -74.97 2.96 23.25
C ALA A 165 -75.81 4.22 23.50
N SER A 166 -75.12 5.35 23.74
CA SER A 166 -75.72 6.68 23.87
C SER A 166 -75.36 7.54 22.63
N PRO A 167 -76.26 8.45 22.18
CA PRO A 167 -76.34 8.87 20.80
C PRO A 167 -75.47 10.10 20.45
N ALA A 168 -75.16 10.18 19.16
CA ALA A 168 -74.91 11.36 18.31
C ALA A 168 -74.13 12.57 18.88
N ALA A 169 -73.00 12.84 18.22
CA ALA A 169 -72.18 14.05 18.33
C ALA A 169 -72.98 15.35 18.08
N PRO A 170 -72.51 16.48 18.65
CA PRO A 170 -72.20 17.64 17.80
C PRO A 170 -70.95 18.42 18.32
N PRO A 171 -70.63 19.63 17.84
CA PRO A 171 -69.59 19.90 16.85
C PRO A 171 -68.38 20.68 17.42
N ALA A 172 -67.35 20.81 16.60
CA ALA A 172 -66.13 21.55 16.88
C ALA A 172 -66.36 23.07 16.88
N ASP A 173 -65.98 23.74 17.97
CA ASP A 173 -65.76 25.19 18.02
C ASP A 173 -64.61 25.54 18.98
N SER A 174 -63.52 26.06 18.38
CA SER A 174 -62.57 27.05 18.95
C SER A 174 -61.58 26.61 20.08
N PRO A 175 -60.51 27.38 20.38
CA PRO A 175 -59.27 27.44 19.59
C PRO A 175 -57.97 27.21 20.43
N ALA A 176 -56.86 27.14 19.69
CA ALA A 176 -55.44 27.12 20.06
C ALA A 176 -54.96 27.52 21.48
N ALA A 177 -53.96 26.78 21.98
CA ALA A 177 -53.04 27.18 23.06
C ALA A 177 -51.57 26.73 22.76
N PRO A 178 -50.54 27.43 23.29
CA PRO A 178 -49.26 27.76 22.62
C PRO A 178 -48.07 26.78 22.84
N PRO A 179 -46.93 26.93 22.12
CA PRO A 179 -45.79 26.02 22.19
C PRO A 179 -44.89 26.27 23.41
N ALA A 180 -44.43 25.19 24.06
CA ALA A 180 -43.46 25.26 25.16
C ALA A 180 -42.06 24.80 24.70
N THR A 181 -41.24 25.81 24.41
CA THR A 181 -39.81 26.03 24.75
C THR A 181 -38.84 24.85 24.91
N PHE A 182 -37.79 24.91 24.08
CA PHE A 182 -36.53 24.16 24.13
C PHE A 182 -35.73 24.39 25.42
N ALA A 183 -35.08 23.33 25.91
CA ALA A 183 -33.94 23.42 26.83
C ALA A 183 -32.69 22.82 26.17
N VAL A 184 -31.68 23.67 25.97
CA VAL A 184 -30.32 23.35 25.51
C VAL A 184 -29.46 23.05 26.73
N LEU A 185 -28.61 22.02 26.67
CA LEU A 185 -27.58 21.74 27.68
C LEU A 185 -26.19 21.66 27.00
N PRO A 186 -25.12 22.21 27.61
CA PRO A 186 -23.83 22.45 26.95
C PRO A 186 -22.84 21.27 27.02
N PRO A 187 -21.79 21.25 26.16
CA PRO A 187 -20.75 20.23 26.18
C PRO A 187 -19.65 20.53 27.20
N ALA A 188 -19.31 19.55 28.04
CA ALA A 188 -18.21 19.63 29.00
C ALA A 188 -16.86 19.27 28.34
N ALA A 189 -15.86 20.08 28.67
CA ALA A 189 -14.50 20.07 28.18
C ALA A 189 -13.61 18.98 28.81
N PHE A 190 -12.70 18.43 28.01
CA PHE A 190 -11.44 17.80 28.41
C PHE A 190 -10.44 18.19 27.30
N GLY A 191 -9.31 18.85 27.51
CA GLY A 191 -8.40 18.85 28.65
C GLY A 191 -7.05 18.33 28.14
N VAL A 192 -6.23 19.20 27.54
CA VAL A 192 -4.85 18.92 27.08
C VAL A 192 -3.90 18.96 28.27
N PRO A 193 -2.86 18.10 28.34
CA PRO A 193 -1.66 18.43 29.07
C PRO A 193 -0.44 18.61 28.15
N ALA A 194 0.36 19.60 28.55
CA ALA A 194 1.52 20.16 27.87
C ALA A 194 2.82 19.38 28.11
N ALA A 195 3.83 19.80 27.35
CA ALA A 195 5.20 19.32 27.26
C ALA A 195 6.01 19.29 28.56
N ALA A 196 6.99 18.39 28.60
CA ALA A 196 8.18 18.50 29.44
C ALA A 196 9.41 17.94 28.70
N SER A 197 10.38 18.81 28.40
CA SER A 197 11.79 18.45 28.18
C SER A 197 12.52 18.50 29.54
N PRO A 198 13.63 17.77 29.71
CA PRO A 198 14.89 18.51 29.84
C PRO A 198 16.17 17.80 29.29
N ALA A 199 17.07 18.63 28.78
CA ALA A 199 18.54 18.70 28.93
C ALA A 199 19.42 17.43 29.11
N GLY A 200 20.51 17.37 28.33
CA GLY A 200 21.88 17.27 28.92
C GLY A 200 22.84 16.14 28.48
N PHE A 201 23.68 16.42 27.47
CA PHE A 201 25.11 16.01 27.26
C PHE A 201 25.53 14.51 27.22
N PRO A 202 26.77 14.15 26.73
CA PRO A 202 27.80 14.91 26.01
C PRO A 202 28.28 14.26 24.68
N ALA A 203 29.11 15.02 23.95
CA ALA A 203 29.84 14.63 22.75
C ALA A 203 30.98 13.62 23.01
N ALA A 204 31.28 12.79 22.01
CA ALA A 204 32.44 11.88 21.95
C ALA A 204 33.03 11.87 20.51
N PRO A 205 34.31 11.52 20.32
CA PRO A 205 35.27 12.40 19.65
C PRO A 205 35.55 12.11 18.17
N LEU A 206 36.10 13.14 17.51
CA LEU A 206 36.82 13.10 16.24
C LEU A 206 38.00 12.11 16.29
N VAL A 207 37.98 11.10 15.42
CA VAL A 207 39.16 10.29 15.10
C VAL A 207 39.73 10.79 13.77
N GLN A 208 40.88 11.45 13.85
CA GLN A 208 41.72 11.79 12.71
C GLN A 208 42.66 10.64 12.34
N ALA A 209 42.75 10.42 11.02
CA ALA A 209 43.92 10.05 10.20
C ALA A 209 44.68 8.74 10.46
N ARG A 210 44.84 7.95 9.39
CA ARG A 210 46.17 7.59 8.84
C ARG A 210 46.09 7.15 7.38
N ALA A 211 46.94 7.76 6.56
CA ALA A 211 47.22 7.37 5.20
C ALA A 211 47.98 6.04 5.19
N VAL A 212 47.57 5.11 4.33
CA VAL A 212 48.28 3.86 4.05
C VAL A 212 48.89 3.99 2.66
N THR A 213 50.22 4.05 2.61
CA THR A 213 51.00 3.89 1.38
C THR A 213 51.27 2.41 1.15
N TRP A 214 51.06 1.94 -0.08
CA TRP A 214 51.43 0.59 -0.51
C TRP A 214 52.64 0.65 -1.46
N PRO A 215 53.47 -0.42 -1.51
CA PRO A 215 54.67 -0.51 -2.34
C PRO A 215 54.40 -0.72 -3.83
#